data_AF-A0A955KCY5-F1
#
_entry.id   AF-A0A955KCY5-F1
#
_cell.length_a   1.000
_cell.length_b   1.000
_cell.length_c   1.000
_cell.angle_alpha   90.00
_cell.angle_beta   90.00
_cell.angle_gamma   90.00
#
_symmetry.space_group_name_H-M   'P 1'
#
loop_
_entity.id
_entity.type
_entity.pdbx_description
1 polymer ?
#
loop_
_entity_poly.entity_id
_entity_poly.type
_entity_poly.pdbx_seq_one_letter_code
_entity_poly.pdbx_strand_id
1 'polypeptide(L)'
;MIRPMVLIFVLLGTVFAGVHLFATKVSLYWYYWWFDIMMHFWGGILIGLGVHSFCTFSRINLKPTLKLVLFTLLLITVTWEVFERLTGLFVTTNYLFDTAKDIVMGFSGGLLAHIILKKYTIG
;
A
#
# COMPACT_ATOMS: atom_id res chain seq x y z
N MET A 1 -22.40 -3.07 12.35
CA MET A 1 -21.46 -2.18 13.07
C MET A 1 -20.16 -2.11 12.30
N ILE A 2 -19.60 -0.91 12.11
CA ILE A 2 -18.29 -0.74 11.45
C ILE A 2 -17.22 -1.27 12.39
N ARG A 3 -16.34 -2.16 11.91
CA ARG A 3 -15.25 -2.69 12.73
C ARG A 3 -14.15 -1.63 12.89
N PRO A 4 -13.48 -1.54 14.07
CA PRO A 4 -12.40 -0.59 14.29
C PRO A 4 -11.30 -0.61 13.21
N MET A 5 -11.01 -1.79 12.67
CA MET A 5 -10.04 -1.97 11.58
C MET A 5 -10.38 -1.15 10.33
N VAL A 6 -11.67 -1.06 9.97
CA VAL A 6 -12.12 -0.27 8.82
C VAL A 6 -11.89 1.23 9.07
N LEU A 7 -12.11 1.70 10.30
CA LEU A 7 -11.86 3.09 10.67
C LEU A 7 -10.37 3.42 10.61
N ILE A 8 -9.51 2.52 11.10
CA ILE A 8 -8.05 2.67 11.03
C ILE A 8 -7.60 2.70 9.57
N PHE A 9 -8.14 1.83 8.71
CA PHE A 9 -7.83 1.82 7.28
C PHE A 9 -8.18 3.15 6.62
N VAL A 10 -9.40 3.65 6.82
CA VAL A 10 -9.86 4.91 6.22
C VAL A 10 -9.04 6.10 6.74
N LEU A 11 -8.75 6.13 8.04
CA LEU A 11 -7.94 7.20 8.64
C LEU A 11 -6.53 7.21 8.06
N LEU A 12 -5.80 6.08 8.14
CA LEU A 12 -4.43 5.98 7.63
C LEU A 12 -4.37 6.20 6.13
N GLY A 13 -5.36 5.72 5.37
CA GLY A 13 -5.46 5.94 3.93
C GLY A 13 -5.68 7.41 3.58
N THR A 14 -6.50 8.12 4.37
CA THR A 14 -6.74 9.56 4.19
C THR A 14 -5.48 10.37 4.49
N VAL A 15 -4.77 10.04 5.57
CA VAL A 15 -3.49 10.70 5.90
C VAL A 15 -2.45 10.41 4.82
N PHE A 16 -2.32 9.16 4.37
CA PHE A 16 -1.43 8.78 3.28
C PHE A 16 -1.71 9.59 2.00
N ALA A 17 -2.98 9.69 1.60
CA ALA A 17 -3.37 10.48 0.43
C ALA A 17 -3.01 11.97 0.58
N GLY A 18 -3.25 12.55 1.76
CA GLY A 18 -2.85 13.93 2.06
C GLY A 18 -1.34 14.14 1.99
N VAL A 19 -0.56 13.21 2.57
CA VAL A 19 0.90 13.24 2.53
C VAL A 19 1.42 13.09 1.10
N HIS A 20 0.87 12.16 0.30
CA HIS A 20 1.23 11.98 -1.11
C HIS A 20 0.98 13.25 -1.92
N LEU A 21 -0.23 13.83 -1.82
CA LEU A 21 -0.57 15.06 -2.54
C LEU A 21 0.35 16.23 -2.17
N PHE A 22 0.64 16.39 -0.87
CA PHE A 22 1.57 17.41 -0.39
C PHE A 22 2.99 17.16 -0.91
N ALA A 23 3.48 15.93 -0.79
CA ALA A 23 4.81 15.53 -1.22
C ALA A 23 5.03 15.72 -2.72
N THR A 24 4.05 15.38 -3.55
CA THR A 24 4.09 15.62 -4.99
C THR A 24 4.13 17.12 -5.29
N LYS A 25 3.29 17.93 -4.62
CA LYS A 25 3.20 19.38 -4.84
C LYS A 25 4.49 20.13 -4.50
N VAL A 26 5.19 19.71 -3.45
CA VAL A 26 6.43 20.35 -2.98
C VAL A 26 7.69 19.52 -3.32
N SER A 27 7.53 18.55 -4.21
CA SER A 27 8.59 17.70 -4.75
C SER A 27 9.43 16.92 -3.71
N LEU A 28 8.85 16.51 -2.57
CA LEU A 28 9.58 15.77 -1.53
C LEU A 28 10.21 14.47 -2.03
N TYR A 29 9.55 13.77 -2.96
CA TYR A 29 10.05 12.55 -3.59
C TYR A 29 11.42 12.74 -4.26
N TRP A 30 11.68 13.94 -4.80
CA TRP A 30 12.92 14.26 -5.49
C TRP A 30 13.98 14.89 -4.58
N TYR A 31 13.58 15.50 -3.47
CA TYR A 31 14.51 16.08 -2.49
C TYR A 31 15.03 15.05 -1.49
N TYR A 32 14.20 14.07 -1.10
CA TYR A 32 14.51 13.11 -0.05
C TYR A 32 14.40 11.68 -0.58
N TRP A 33 15.55 11.07 -0.90
CA TRP A 33 15.64 9.73 -1.48
C TRP A 33 14.93 8.62 -0.68
N TRP A 34 14.79 8.78 0.64
CA TRP A 34 14.15 7.81 1.53
C TRP A 34 12.63 7.99 1.60
N PHE A 35 12.11 9.14 1.18
CA PHE A 35 10.69 9.47 1.33
C PHE A 35 9.83 8.55 0.48
N ASP A 36 10.30 8.27 -0.73
CA ASP A 36 9.68 7.36 -1.66
C ASP A 36 9.58 5.92 -1.10
N ILE A 37 10.70 5.39 -0.61
CA ILE A 37 10.80 4.11 0.09
C ILE A 37 9.77 4.01 1.24
N MET A 38 9.68 5.05 2.07
CA MET A 38 8.73 5.12 3.18
C MET A 38 7.28 5.08 2.68
N MET A 39 6.97 5.82 1.62
CA MET A 39 5.62 5.87 1.04
C MET A 39 5.22 4.55 0.41
N HIS A 40 6.11 3.85 -0.31
CA HIS A 40 5.82 2.52 -0.84
C HIS A 40 5.56 1.50 0.27
N PHE A 41 6.37 1.52 1.34
CA PHE A 41 6.15 0.66 2.51
C PHE A 41 4.80 0.93 3.18
N TRP A 42 4.44 2.21 3.39
CA TRP A 42 3.15 2.59 3.95
C TRP A 42 1.98 2.20 3.02
N GLY A 43 2.11 2.41 1.71
CA GLY A 43 1.15 1.95 0.71
C GLY A 43 0.93 0.43 0.81
N GLY A 44 2.00 -0.33 0.97
CA GLY A 44 1.97 -1.76 1.27
C GLY A 44 1.13 -2.11 2.50
N ILE A 45 1.39 -1.44 3.63
CA ILE A 45 0.61 -1.60 4.87
C ILE A 45 -0.88 -1.34 4.61
N LEU A 46 -1.21 -0.28 3.88
CA LEU A 46 -2.60 0.07 3.56
C LEU A 46 -3.27 -0.99 2.69
N ILE A 47 -2.58 -1.59 1.73
CA ILE A 47 -3.12 -2.70 0.93
C ILE A 47 -3.44 -3.90 1.84
N GLY A 48 -2.50 -4.32 2.68
CA GLY A 48 -2.73 -5.42 3.62
C GLY A 48 -3.89 -5.14 4.59
N LEU A 49 -3.89 -3.96 5.21
CA LEU A 49 -4.96 -3.51 6.10
C LEU A 49 -6.31 -3.40 5.37
N GLY A 50 -6.31 -2.95 4.12
CA GLY A 50 -7.50 -2.84 3.27
C GLY A 50 -8.11 -4.20 2.94
N VAL A 51 -7.29 -5.19 2.57
CA VAL A 51 -7.75 -6.58 2.34
C VAL A 51 -8.39 -7.15 3.60
N HIS A 52 -7.73 -7.02 4.75
CA HIS A 52 -8.27 -7.49 6.02
C HIS A 52 -9.56 -6.77 6.39
N SER A 53 -9.61 -5.43 6.25
CA SER A 53 -10.80 -4.61 6.51
C SER A 53 -11.97 -5.03 5.62
N PHE A 54 -11.73 -5.20 4.33
CA PHE A 54 -12.75 -5.58 3.35
C PHE A 54 -13.36 -6.96 3.65
N CYS A 55 -12.55 -7.92 4.07
CA CYS A 55 -13.02 -9.24 4.46
C CYS A 55 -13.84 -9.25 5.77
N THR A 56 -13.92 -8.14 6.51
CA THR A 56 -14.76 -8.06 7.73
C THR A 56 -16.23 -7.72 7.45
N PHE A 57 -16.57 -7.29 6.23
CA PHE A 57 -17.95 -6.95 5.87
C PHE A 57 -18.80 -8.23 5.75
N SER A 58 -19.99 -8.23 6.35
CA SER A 58 -20.85 -9.43 6.44
C SER A 58 -21.33 -9.97 5.10
N ARG A 59 -21.33 -9.16 4.04
CA ARG A 59 -21.70 -9.57 2.67
C ARG A 59 -20.53 -10.15 1.88
N ILE A 60 -19.31 -10.09 2.41
CA ILE A 60 -18.10 -10.55 1.74
C ILE A 60 -17.71 -11.92 2.30
N ASN A 61 -17.84 -12.95 1.48
CA ASN A 61 -17.49 -14.33 1.84
C ASN A 61 -16.02 -14.66 1.54
N LEU A 62 -15.12 -13.69 1.68
CA LEU A 62 -13.69 -13.87 1.48
C LEU A 62 -12.98 -13.89 2.84
N LYS A 63 -11.95 -14.74 2.94
CA LYS A 63 -11.01 -14.71 4.07
C LYS A 63 -9.74 -13.99 3.64
N PRO A 64 -9.12 -13.17 4.51
CA PRO A 64 -7.91 -12.43 4.17
C PRO A 64 -6.69 -13.36 4.21
N THR A 65 -6.64 -14.32 3.30
CA THR A 65 -5.53 -15.28 3.19
C THR A 65 -4.27 -14.61 2.66
N LEU A 66 -3.10 -15.19 2.95
CA LEU A 66 -1.84 -14.72 2.39
C LEU A 66 -1.89 -14.64 0.86
N LYS A 67 -2.52 -15.62 0.19
CA LYS A 67 -2.68 -15.62 -1.27
C LYS A 67 -3.46 -14.40 -1.77
N LEU A 68 -4.56 -14.06 -1.09
CA LEU A 68 -5.36 -12.88 -1.45
C LEU A 68 -4.55 -11.59 -1.26
N VAL A 69 -3.84 -11.46 -0.13
CA VAL A 69 -2.98 -10.30 0.13
C VAL A 69 -1.87 -10.15 -0.92
N LEU A 70 -1.16 -11.25 -1.24
CA LEU A 70 -0.10 -11.24 -2.26
C LEU A 70 -0.64 -10.89 -3.65
N PHE A 71 -1.81 -11.41 -4.02
CA PHE A 71 -2.46 -11.08 -5.28
C PHE A 71 -2.85 -9.60 -5.34
N THR A 72 -3.45 -9.06 -4.27
CA THR A 72 -3.80 -7.63 -4.22
C THR A 72 -2.56 -6.74 -4.23
N LEU A 73 -1.50 -7.11 -3.50
CA LEU A 73 -0.22 -6.39 -3.55
C LEU A 73 0.32 -6.33 -4.97
N LEU A 74 0.43 -7.48 -5.65
CA LEU A 74 0.91 -7.54 -7.03
C LEU A 74 0.08 -6.64 -7.96
N LEU A 75 -1.25 -6.72 -7.87
CA LEU A 75 -2.14 -5.94 -8.72
C LEU A 75 -1.94 -4.43 -8.50
N ILE A 76 -1.91 -3.99 -7.23
CA ILE A 76 -1.84 -2.56 -6.91
C ILE A 76 -0.45 -2.00 -7.17
N THR A 77 0.64 -2.70 -6.79
CA THR A 77 2.00 -2.21 -7.04
C THR A 77 2.27 -2.10 -8.54
N VAL A 78 1.87 -3.09 -9.35
CA VAL A 78 2.01 -3.01 -10.81
C VAL A 78 1.18 -1.87 -11.40
N THR A 79 -0.04 -1.67 -10.91
CA THR A 79 -0.89 -0.55 -11.37
C THR A 79 -0.27 0.80 -11.01
N TRP A 80 0.39 0.90 -9.84
CA TRP A 80 1.07 2.12 -9.41
C TRP A 80 2.27 2.47 -10.31
N GLU A 81 3.12 1.50 -10.65
CA GLU A 81 4.24 1.70 -11.59
C GLU A 81 3.77 2.20 -12.97
N VAL A 82 2.64 1.64 -13.45
CA VAL A 82 2.02 2.10 -14.70
C VAL A 82 1.54 3.54 -14.56
N PHE A 83 0.91 3.88 -13.42
CA PHE A 83 0.46 5.24 -13.14
C PHE A 83 1.62 6.25 -13.12
N GLU A 84 2.73 5.93 -12.45
CA GLU A 84 3.91 6.82 -12.40
C GLU A 84 4.48 7.07 -13.77
N ARG A 85 4.56 6.02 -14.60
CA ARG A 85 5.03 6.14 -15.97
C ARG A 85 4.12 7.01 -16.83
N LEU A 86 2.80 6.90 -16.67
CA LEU A 86 1.82 7.70 -17.42
C LEU A 86 1.79 9.17 -16.98
N THR A 87 2.13 9.44 -15.72
CA THR A 87 2.12 10.79 -15.14
C THR A 87 3.47 11.49 -15.16
N GLY A 88 4.53 10.78 -15.53
CA GLY A 88 5.90 11.32 -15.50
C GLY A 88 6.50 11.43 -14.10
N LEU A 89 5.93 10.73 -13.12
CA LEU A 89 6.39 10.72 -11.71
C LEU A 89 7.53 9.74 -11.44
N PHE A 90 8.11 9.13 -12.47
CA PHE A 90 9.14 8.10 -12.36
C PHE A 90 10.57 8.65 -12.47
N VAL A 91 11.55 7.94 -11.91
CA VAL A 91 12.98 8.25 -12.06
C VAL A 91 13.51 7.70 -13.40
N THR A 92 14.04 8.57 -14.27
CA THR A 92 14.49 8.20 -15.62
C THR A 92 15.83 7.47 -15.65
N THR A 93 16.76 7.81 -14.74
CA THR A 93 18.15 7.34 -14.81
C THR A 93 18.38 5.95 -14.21
N ASN A 94 17.42 5.40 -13.46
CA ASN A 94 17.51 4.08 -12.80
C ASN A 94 16.15 3.39 -12.64
N TYR A 95 15.22 3.64 -13.57
CA TYR A 95 13.82 3.20 -13.48
C TYR A 95 13.63 1.75 -13.01
N LEU A 96 14.35 0.79 -13.61
CA LEU A 96 14.21 -0.63 -13.23
C LEU A 96 14.61 -0.92 -11.78
N PHE A 97 15.66 -0.25 -11.28
CA PHE A 97 16.09 -0.43 -9.89
C PHE A 97 15.13 0.26 -8.92
N ASP A 98 14.55 1.39 -9.32
CA ASP A 98 13.52 2.11 -8.58
C ASP A 98 12.28 1.24 -8.39
N THR A 99 11.64 0.85 -9.50
CA THR A 99 10.49 -0.06 -9.53
C THR A 99 10.73 -1.34 -8.72
N ALA A 100 11.93 -1.93 -8.79
CA ALA A 100 12.26 -3.11 -8.01
C ALA A 100 12.26 -2.83 -6.50
N LYS A 101 12.84 -1.70 -6.07
CA LYS A 101 12.79 -1.27 -4.65
C LYS A 101 11.33 -1.03 -4.25
N ASP A 102 10.55 -0.37 -5.06
CA ASP A 102 9.18 0.06 -4.74
C ASP A 102 8.25 -1.13 -4.55
N ILE A 103 8.37 -2.14 -5.43
CA ILE A 103 7.70 -3.43 -5.30
C ILE A 103 8.14 -4.13 -4.00
N VAL A 104 9.44 -4.23 -3.72
CA VAL A 104 9.94 -4.89 -2.50
C VAL A 104 9.42 -4.20 -1.25
N MET A 105 9.43 -2.87 -1.21
CA MET A 105 8.96 -2.08 -0.08
C MET A 105 7.44 -2.22 0.09
N GLY A 106 6.66 -2.11 -0.98
CA GLY A 106 5.21 -2.35 -0.95
C GLY A 106 4.86 -3.75 -0.45
N PHE A 107 5.56 -4.78 -0.93
CA PHE A 107 5.33 -6.15 -0.47
C PHE A 107 5.69 -6.35 1.00
N SER A 108 6.83 -5.81 1.45
CA SER A 108 7.24 -5.93 2.84
C SER A 108 6.24 -5.28 3.81
N GLY A 109 5.71 -4.10 3.47
CA GLY A 109 4.67 -3.42 4.25
C GLY A 109 3.37 -4.22 4.32
N GLY A 110 2.90 -4.74 3.18
CA GLY A 110 1.67 -5.54 3.14
C GLY A 110 1.79 -6.89 3.84
N LEU A 111 2.95 -7.53 3.75
CA LEU A 111 3.25 -8.77 4.49
C LEU A 111 3.29 -8.52 6.00
N LEU A 112 3.91 -7.42 6.45
CA LEU A 112 3.91 -7.04 7.85
C LEU A 112 2.49 -6.84 8.37
N ALA A 113 1.65 -6.10 7.63
CA ALA A 113 0.25 -5.91 7.98
C ALA A 113 -0.49 -7.27 8.08
N HIS A 114 -0.31 -8.17 7.11
CA HIS A 114 -0.94 -9.49 7.15
C HIS A 114 -0.50 -10.33 8.37
N ILE A 115 0.80 -10.35 8.68
CA ILE A 115 1.35 -11.10 9.82
C ILE A 115 0.74 -10.64 11.14
N ILE A 116 0.56 -9.32 11.31
CA ILE A 116 -0.03 -8.73 12.51
C ILE A 116 -1.54 -9.01 12.55
N LEU A 117 -2.25 -8.79 11.44
CA LEU A 117 -3.71 -8.78 11.41
C LEU A 117 -4.34 -10.17 11.31
N LYS A 118 -3.64 -11.18 10.77
CA LYS A 118 -4.18 -12.55 10.64
C LYS A 118 -4.69 -13.13 11.96
N LYS A 119 -4.09 -12.75 13.09
CA LYS A 119 -4.50 -13.19 14.43
C LYS A 119 -5.88 -12.64 14.85
N TYR A 120 -6.32 -11.54 14.27
CA TYR A 120 -7.56 -10.84 14.63
C TYR A 120 -8.72 -11.09 13.66
N THR A 121 -8.44 -11.64 12.47
CA THR A 121 -9.44 -11.82 11.40
C THR A 121 -9.58 -13.25 10.91
N ILE A 122 -8.64 -14.14 11.25
CA ILE A 122 -8.63 -15.56 10.84
C ILE A 122 -8.75 -16.48 12.07
N GLY A 123 -8.93 -15.91 13.26
CA GLY A 123 -9.31 -16.63 14.47
C GLY A 123 -10.80 -16.96 14.51
#